data_AF-A0A840RLX8-F1
#
_entry.id   AF-A0A840RLX8-F1
#
_cell.length_a   1.000
_cell.length_b   1.000
_cell.length_c   1.000
_cell.angle_alpha   90.00
_cell.angle_beta   90.00
_cell.angle_gamma   90.00
#
_symmetry.space_group_name_H-M   'P 1'
#
loop_
_entity.id
_entity.type
_entity.pdbx_description
1 polymer ?
#
loop_
_entity_poly.entity_id
_entity_poly.type
_entity_poly.pdbx_seq_one_letter_code
_entity_poly.pdbx_strand_id
1 'polypeptide(L)'
;MNSFLGNRNHSSPPADLELPAGQSLVFWILIISLTYQATLCAMHTNVHPISMLGVALTEAVIYLACLTVLLKRIRLAFFAVALLVAAYLFLIAIIRNQIDPKGFRDVMIPILFFGLGRQIGDLKYANRVLKVMAVLVIVFGFFELWFLEAFSRMFNIFSYYVSQGGLTAGTNWAKDSVLGLNGIRPEGIGRTILPSLLGNHRVSSIFLEPVSLGNFAVIIAAWGLSKRRDEAKDMFFFLAMAATMIALSDSRYGLITVGALVLMRCLPFDRTNAWMISLPLLSIIMLVVIGLFFNTKYGDNIIGRLYVSGRMLLTFDVRMLFGIEGFNIGFGDMGYSALLTRLGVVLCLFLWITFWMLKMEDERGNRFRAYITLYMSLILCVSGTSLFALKTAGILWFLVGCFVGRKNEAPRQSETLTSSAIFSRRNSYPLAFAEARKESKNVY
;
A
#
# COMPACT_ATOMS: atom_id res chain seq x y z
N MET A 1 -48.58 -14.36 28.56
CA MET A 1 -48.17 -15.29 27.49
C MET A 1 -48.54 -14.65 26.16
N ASN A 2 -47.51 -14.32 25.37
CA ASN A 2 -47.48 -14.06 23.93
C ASN A 2 -48.30 -12.87 23.41
N SER A 3 -47.69 -11.74 23.02
CA SER A 3 -46.73 -11.53 21.92
C SER A 3 -47.31 -11.86 20.55
N PHE A 4 -47.01 -10.99 19.59
CA PHE A 4 -47.19 -11.04 18.12
C PHE A 4 -48.07 -9.93 17.54
N LEU A 5 -47.54 -9.35 16.45
CA LEU A 5 -48.03 -8.25 15.61
C LEU A 5 -47.59 -6.87 16.13
N GLY A 6 -46.39 -6.38 15.85
CA GLY A 6 -45.61 -6.52 14.62
C GLY A 6 -45.57 -5.18 13.89
N ASN A 7 -44.85 -4.23 14.50
CA ASN A 7 -44.63 -2.87 14.04
C ASN A 7 -43.90 -2.90 12.69
N ARG A 8 -44.60 -2.65 11.58
CA ARG A 8 -43.99 -2.47 10.25
C ARG A 8 -43.49 -1.04 10.13
N ASN A 9 -42.28 -0.80 10.63
CA ASN A 9 -41.50 0.36 10.19
C ASN A 9 -41.01 0.10 8.76
N HIS A 10 -41.45 0.91 7.81
CA HIS A 10 -40.84 1.02 6.50
C HIS A 10 -39.36 1.40 6.69
N SER A 11 -38.48 0.43 6.41
CA SER A 11 -37.05 0.65 6.31
C SER A 11 -36.77 1.43 5.03
N SER A 12 -36.52 2.73 5.19
CA SER A 12 -35.78 3.54 4.23
C SER A 12 -34.44 2.85 3.90
N PRO A 13 -33.91 3.00 2.67
CA PRO A 13 -32.60 2.46 2.31
C PRO A 13 -31.50 3.11 3.17
N PRO A 14 -30.36 2.43 3.43
CA PRO A 14 -29.28 2.99 4.24
C PRO A 14 -28.51 4.04 3.43
N ALA A 15 -29.01 5.27 3.46
CA ALA A 15 -28.31 6.46 3.00
C ALA A 15 -27.65 7.12 4.21
N ASP A 16 -26.49 6.59 4.64
CA ASP A 16 -25.59 7.28 5.59
C ASP A 16 -24.16 6.85 5.28
N LEU A 17 -23.60 7.42 4.21
CA LEU A 17 -22.15 7.43 3.96
C LEU A 17 -21.58 8.80 4.37
N GLU A 18 -22.10 9.39 5.44
CA GLU A 18 -21.50 10.59 6.04
C GLU A 18 -20.20 10.19 6.74
N LEU A 19 -19.10 10.25 5.98
CA LEU A 19 -17.76 10.16 6.53
C LEU A 19 -17.48 11.47 7.28
N PRO A 20 -16.98 11.43 8.55
CA PRO A 20 -16.47 12.61 9.23
C PRO A 20 -15.55 13.42 8.30
N ALA A 21 -15.60 14.75 8.33
CA ALA A 21 -14.94 15.62 7.34
C ALA A 21 -13.46 15.26 7.04
N GLY A 22 -12.71 14.77 8.04
CA GLY A 22 -11.34 14.28 7.84
C GLY A 22 -11.22 12.90 7.15
N GLN A 23 -12.18 12.00 7.36
CA GLN A 23 -12.24 10.70 6.67
C GLN A 23 -12.69 10.85 5.22
N SER A 24 -13.61 11.77 4.92
CA SER A 24 -14.05 12.05 3.55
C SER A 24 -12.88 12.50 2.66
N LEU A 25 -12.03 13.40 3.16
CA LEU A 25 -10.87 13.88 2.38
C LEU A 25 -9.84 12.77 2.13
N VAL A 26 -9.55 11.94 3.14
CA VAL A 26 -8.65 10.78 2.97
C VAL A 26 -9.22 9.76 2.00
N PHE A 27 -10.54 9.54 2.00
CA PHE A 27 -11.19 8.66 1.03
C PHE A 27 -10.90 9.12 -0.40
N TRP A 28 -11.12 10.41 -0.69
CA TRP A 28 -10.85 10.96 -2.00
C TRP A 28 -9.38 10.93 -2.38
N ILE A 29 -8.46 11.24 -1.46
CA ILE A 29 -7.01 11.10 -1.72
C ILE A 29 -6.70 9.68 -2.16
N LEU A 30 -7.20 8.68 -1.45
CA LEU A 30 -6.95 7.27 -1.73
C LEU A 30 -7.54 6.82 -3.07
N ILE A 31 -8.77 7.24 -3.40
CA ILE A 31 -9.42 6.95 -4.69
C ILE A 31 -8.69 7.67 -5.84
N ILE A 32 -8.33 8.94 -5.69
CA ILE A 32 -7.57 9.68 -6.70
C ILE A 32 -6.19 9.02 -6.90
N SER A 33 -5.50 8.64 -5.83
CA SER A 33 -4.20 7.95 -5.92
C SER A 33 -4.28 6.62 -6.66
N LEU A 34 -5.42 5.92 -6.56
CA LEU A 34 -5.67 4.68 -7.31
C LEU A 34 -5.98 4.95 -8.80
N THR A 35 -6.75 6.00 -9.07
CA THR A 35 -7.38 6.25 -10.39
C THR A 35 -6.62 7.23 -11.29
N TYR A 36 -5.69 8.03 -10.74
CA TYR A 36 -5.06 9.15 -11.46
C TYR A 36 -4.42 8.75 -12.79
N GLN A 37 -3.76 7.59 -12.85
CA GLN A 37 -3.13 7.11 -14.08
C GLN A 37 -4.16 6.86 -15.18
N ALA A 38 -5.27 6.19 -14.87
CA ALA A 38 -6.35 5.99 -15.82
C ALA A 38 -6.95 7.32 -16.28
N THR A 39 -7.22 8.24 -15.35
CA THR A 39 -7.76 9.56 -15.67
C THR A 39 -6.82 10.35 -16.59
N LEU A 40 -5.52 10.38 -16.30
CA LEU A 40 -4.53 11.05 -17.13
C LEU A 40 -4.37 10.39 -18.50
N CYS A 41 -4.47 9.06 -18.59
CA CYS A 41 -4.46 8.35 -19.87
C CYS A 41 -5.72 8.66 -20.70
N ALA A 42 -6.90 8.73 -20.07
CA ALA A 42 -8.12 9.16 -20.75
C ALA A 42 -8.01 10.59 -21.27
N MET A 43 -7.45 11.51 -20.47
CA MET A 43 -7.17 12.88 -20.90
C MET A 43 -6.15 12.92 -22.04
N HIS A 44 -5.07 12.13 -21.96
CA HIS A 44 -4.08 11.98 -23.01
C HIS A 44 -4.72 11.57 -24.34
N THR A 45 -5.65 10.63 -24.28
CA THR A 45 -6.26 10.02 -25.45
C THR A 45 -7.31 10.92 -26.10
N ASN A 46 -8.13 11.60 -25.28
CA ASN A 46 -9.34 12.27 -25.77
C ASN A 46 -9.25 13.80 -25.78
N VAL A 47 -8.29 14.40 -25.07
CA VAL A 47 -8.24 15.86 -24.86
C VAL A 47 -6.94 16.45 -25.40
N HIS A 48 -5.81 16.12 -24.78
CA HIS A 48 -4.50 16.59 -25.21
C HIS A 48 -3.40 15.66 -24.68
N PRO A 49 -2.23 15.58 -25.35
CA PRO A 49 -1.11 14.79 -24.85
C PRO A 49 -0.68 15.22 -23.44
N ILE A 50 -0.57 14.25 -22.54
CA ILE A 50 -0.03 14.41 -21.18
C ILE A 50 1.46 14.04 -21.19
N SER A 51 2.31 14.95 -20.76
CA SER A 51 3.76 14.74 -20.62
C SER A 51 4.13 14.20 -19.23
N MET A 52 5.40 13.80 -19.06
CA MET A 52 5.95 13.42 -17.75
C MET A 52 5.71 14.50 -16.68
N LEU A 53 5.79 15.78 -17.04
CA LEU A 53 5.53 16.89 -16.12
C LEU A 53 4.07 16.90 -15.63
N GLY A 54 3.11 16.61 -16.50
CA GLY A 54 1.69 16.53 -16.12
C GLY A 54 1.42 15.44 -15.08
N VAL A 55 2.08 14.28 -15.23
CA VAL A 55 2.03 13.20 -14.23
C VAL A 55 2.65 13.66 -12.92
N ALA A 56 3.85 14.24 -12.96
CA ALA A 56 4.55 14.71 -11.76
C ALA A 56 3.77 15.80 -11.00
N LEU A 57 3.12 16.73 -11.71
CA LEU A 57 2.26 17.76 -11.11
C LEU A 57 1.02 17.15 -10.45
N THR A 58 0.40 16.16 -11.09
CA THR A 58 -0.76 15.45 -10.50
C THR A 58 -0.36 14.72 -9.21
N GLU A 59 0.78 14.04 -9.21
CA GLU A 59 1.33 13.41 -8.01
C GLU A 59 1.64 14.47 -6.92
N ALA A 60 2.21 15.62 -7.29
CA ALA A 60 2.47 16.72 -6.37
C ALA A 60 1.18 17.26 -5.73
N VAL A 61 0.09 17.40 -6.49
CA VAL A 61 -1.23 17.80 -5.94
C VAL A 61 -1.74 16.77 -4.94
N ILE A 62 -1.60 15.47 -5.22
CA ILE A 62 -1.96 14.41 -4.28
C ILE A 62 -1.12 14.51 -2.99
N TYR A 63 0.19 14.76 -3.12
CA TYR A 63 1.08 14.93 -1.96
C TYR A 63 0.73 16.17 -1.13
N LEU A 64 0.39 17.29 -1.77
CA LEU A 64 -0.08 18.49 -1.09
C LEU A 64 -1.39 18.21 -0.35
N ALA A 65 -2.34 17.48 -0.96
CA ALA A 65 -3.57 17.07 -0.30
C ALA A 65 -3.27 16.22 0.95
N CYS A 66 -2.34 15.25 0.87
CA CYS A 66 -1.87 14.50 2.03
C CYS A 66 -1.33 15.43 3.13
N LEU A 67 -0.47 16.39 2.76
CA LEU A 67 0.11 17.35 3.71
C LEU A 67 -0.98 18.19 4.40
N THR A 68 -2.00 18.67 3.69
CA THR A 68 -3.08 19.45 4.34
C THR A 68 -3.78 18.71 5.48
N VAL A 69 -3.83 17.38 5.40
CA VAL A 69 -4.39 16.51 6.45
C VAL A 69 -3.40 16.32 7.59
N LEU A 70 -2.14 16.06 7.26
CA LEU A 70 -1.08 15.79 8.23
C LEU A 70 -0.70 17.03 9.05
N LEU A 71 -0.71 18.21 8.42
CA LEU A 71 -0.39 19.49 9.08
C LEU A 71 -1.31 19.79 10.27
N LYS A 72 -2.54 19.26 10.28
CA LYS A 72 -3.48 19.46 11.39
C LYS A 72 -3.10 18.72 12.67
N ARG A 73 -2.28 17.67 12.60
CA ARG A 73 -1.82 16.89 13.78
C ARG A 73 -0.41 16.33 13.58
N ILE A 74 0.56 17.21 13.34
CA ILE A 74 1.95 16.81 13.12
C ILE A 74 2.52 16.18 14.39
N ARG A 75 3.03 14.96 14.28
CA ARG A 75 3.84 14.33 15.33
C ARG A 75 5.31 14.59 15.07
N LEU A 76 6.04 15.00 16.09
CA LEU A 76 7.46 15.33 16.00
C LEU A 76 8.29 14.17 15.43
N ALA A 77 7.99 12.92 15.83
CA ALA A 77 8.70 11.74 15.33
C ALA A 77 8.54 11.56 13.81
N PHE A 78 7.34 11.82 13.27
CA PHE A 78 7.08 11.72 11.84
C PHE A 78 7.84 12.80 11.06
N PHE A 79 7.80 14.03 11.56
CA PHE A 79 8.54 15.15 10.99
C PHE A 79 10.06 14.91 11.04
N ALA A 80 10.58 14.39 12.16
CA ALA A 80 12.00 14.07 12.31
C ALA A 80 12.46 13.00 11.31
N VAL A 81 11.70 11.92 11.11
CA VAL A 81 12.02 10.90 10.10
C VAL A 81 11.99 11.50 8.70
N ALA A 82 10.95 12.28 8.36
CA ALA A 82 10.86 12.93 7.05
C ALA A 82 12.02 13.90 6.79
N LEU A 83 12.41 14.67 7.80
CA LEU A 83 13.53 15.61 7.73
C LEU A 83 14.87 14.88 7.58
N LEU A 84 15.11 13.80 8.33
CA LEU A 84 16.32 12.98 8.23
C LEU A 84 16.45 12.33 6.85
N VAL A 85 15.35 11.79 6.33
CA VAL A 85 15.29 11.23 4.97
C VAL A 85 15.61 12.31 3.94
N ALA A 86 14.96 13.47 4.02
CA ALA A 86 15.19 14.57 3.10
C ALA A 86 16.66 15.04 3.16
N ALA A 87 17.19 15.25 4.36
CA ALA A 87 18.58 15.65 4.57
C ALA A 87 19.57 14.65 3.95
N TYR A 88 19.32 13.34 4.13
CA TYR A 88 20.15 12.30 3.52
C TYR A 88 20.07 12.31 1.99
N LEU A 89 18.87 12.44 1.42
CA LEU A 89 18.70 12.50 -0.04
C LEU A 89 19.34 13.76 -0.65
N PHE A 90 19.27 14.90 0.05
CA PHE A 90 20.00 16.11 -0.35
C PHE A 90 21.50 15.94 -0.26
N LEU A 91 22.02 15.30 0.80
CA LEU A 91 23.44 14.99 0.93
C LEU A 91 23.92 14.13 -0.25
N ILE A 92 23.20 13.07 -0.58
CA ILE A 92 23.48 12.24 -1.76
C ILE A 92 23.40 13.06 -3.04
N ALA A 93 22.39 13.93 -3.21
CA ALA A 93 22.24 14.75 -4.40
C ALA A 93 23.42 15.72 -4.60
N ILE A 94 23.96 16.28 -3.50
CA ILE A 94 25.17 17.12 -3.52
C ILE A 94 26.37 16.29 -3.96
N ILE A 95 26.57 15.10 -3.39
CA ILE A 95 27.68 14.21 -3.75
C ILE A 95 27.59 13.78 -5.22
N ARG A 96 26.38 13.50 -5.71
CA ARG A 96 26.10 13.14 -7.11
C ARG A 96 26.22 14.33 -8.07
N ASN A 97 26.24 15.56 -7.56
CA ASN A 97 26.04 16.79 -8.33
C ASN A 97 24.77 16.75 -9.22
N GLN A 98 23.74 16.02 -8.78
CA GLN A 98 22.50 15.82 -9.52
C GLN A 98 21.37 15.44 -8.56
N ILE A 99 20.19 16.05 -8.76
CA ILE A 99 18.98 15.67 -8.05
C ILE A 99 18.35 14.46 -8.74
N ASP A 100 17.91 13.47 -7.96
CA ASP A 100 17.08 12.35 -8.42
C ASP A 100 15.64 12.51 -7.89
N PRO A 101 14.74 13.21 -8.61
CA PRO A 101 13.37 13.46 -8.15
C PRO A 101 12.59 12.18 -7.86
N LYS A 102 12.92 11.10 -8.56
CA LYS A 102 12.28 9.79 -8.38
C LYS A 102 12.65 9.17 -7.04
N GLY A 103 13.90 9.26 -6.58
CA GLY A 103 14.30 8.84 -5.24
C GLY A 103 13.52 9.57 -4.14
N PHE A 104 13.35 10.89 -4.26
CA PHE A 104 12.51 11.68 -3.34
C PHE A 104 11.06 11.20 -3.35
N ARG A 105 10.46 11.07 -4.53
CA ARG A 105 9.09 10.59 -4.71
C ARG A 105 8.89 9.22 -4.04
N ASP A 106 9.77 8.28 -4.33
CA ASP A 106 9.64 6.88 -3.90
C ASP A 106 9.65 6.74 -2.37
N VAL A 107 10.34 7.62 -1.63
CA VAL A 107 10.31 7.64 -0.15
C VAL A 107 9.18 8.50 0.41
N MET A 108 8.78 9.55 -0.29
CA MET A 108 7.71 10.46 0.16
C MET A 108 6.34 9.76 0.18
N ILE A 109 6.09 8.84 -0.76
CA ILE A 109 4.84 8.05 -0.80
C ILE A 109 4.65 7.25 0.51
N PRO A 110 5.59 6.38 0.94
CA PRO A 110 5.49 5.70 2.23
C PRO A 110 5.21 6.63 3.39
N ILE A 111 5.97 7.72 3.50
CA ILE A 111 5.87 8.68 4.60
C ILE A 111 4.46 9.28 4.66
N LEU A 112 4.01 9.91 3.57
CA LEU A 112 2.73 10.61 3.55
C LEU A 112 1.54 9.67 3.82
N PHE A 113 1.46 8.55 3.11
CA PHE A 113 0.32 7.65 3.22
C PHE A 113 0.32 6.86 4.53
N PHE A 114 1.49 6.49 5.05
CA PHE A 114 1.60 5.95 6.40
C PHE A 114 1.06 6.94 7.43
N GLY A 115 1.44 8.23 7.32
CA GLY A 115 0.92 9.30 8.17
C GLY A 115 -0.61 9.39 8.13
N LEU A 116 -1.22 9.32 6.93
CA LEU A 116 -2.68 9.37 6.76
C LEU A 116 -3.36 8.19 7.46
N GLY A 117 -2.84 6.97 7.25
CA GLY A 117 -3.35 5.75 7.89
C GLY A 117 -3.23 5.83 9.41
N ARG A 118 -2.11 6.35 9.90
CA ARG A 118 -1.84 6.48 11.32
C ARG A 118 -2.76 7.48 12.02
N GLN A 119 -2.99 8.63 11.40
CA GLN A 119 -3.72 9.75 12.00
C GLN A 119 -5.23 9.63 11.85
N ILE A 120 -5.71 9.14 10.71
CA ILE A 120 -7.15 9.09 10.38
C ILE A 120 -7.65 7.66 10.22
N GLY A 121 -6.83 6.75 9.70
CA GLY A 121 -7.21 5.37 9.41
C GLY A 121 -7.64 4.57 10.65
N ASP A 122 -8.78 3.90 10.51
CA ASP A 122 -9.29 2.85 11.39
C ASP A 122 -9.43 1.57 10.57
N LEU A 123 -9.35 0.39 11.20
CA LEU A 123 -9.48 -0.90 10.54
C LEU A 123 -10.82 -1.05 9.82
N LYS A 124 -11.93 -0.58 10.41
CA LYS A 124 -13.26 -0.63 9.76
C LYS A 124 -13.31 0.28 8.54
N TYR A 125 -12.74 1.48 8.68
CA TYR A 125 -12.65 2.44 7.58
C TYR A 125 -11.79 1.89 6.43
N ALA A 126 -10.58 1.43 6.71
CA ALA A 126 -9.69 0.79 5.74
C ALA A 126 -10.36 -0.39 5.02
N ASN A 127 -11.11 -1.22 5.76
CA ASN A 127 -11.88 -2.31 5.20
C ASN A 127 -12.92 -1.83 4.16
N ARG A 128 -13.67 -0.77 4.49
CA ARG A 128 -14.67 -0.19 3.60
C ARG A 128 -14.03 0.40 2.34
N VAL A 129 -12.97 1.19 2.51
CA VAL A 129 -12.26 1.82 1.39
C VAL A 129 -11.68 0.76 0.45
N LEU A 130 -11.03 -0.28 1.00
CA LEU A 130 -10.48 -1.37 0.20
C LEU A 130 -11.55 -2.16 -0.56
N LYS A 131 -12.74 -2.37 0.02
CA LYS A 131 -13.85 -3.02 -0.69
C LYS A 131 -14.27 -2.19 -1.90
N VAL A 132 -14.43 -0.87 -1.74
CA VAL A 132 -14.77 0.05 -2.84
C VAL A 132 -13.70 0.01 -3.92
N MET A 133 -12.42 0.12 -3.53
CA MET A 133 -11.29 0.05 -4.46
C MET A 133 -11.23 -1.28 -5.22
N ALA A 134 -11.40 -2.40 -4.52
CA ALA A 134 -11.36 -3.72 -5.13
C ALA A 134 -12.50 -3.90 -6.15
N VAL A 135 -13.71 -3.46 -5.80
CA VAL A 135 -14.86 -3.49 -6.73
C VAL A 135 -14.60 -2.60 -7.93
N LEU A 136 -14.12 -1.37 -7.73
CA LEU A 136 -13.78 -0.45 -8.81
C LEU A 136 -12.76 -1.06 -9.79
N VAL A 137 -11.68 -1.65 -9.27
CA VAL A 137 -10.65 -2.32 -10.06
C VAL A 137 -11.22 -3.51 -10.84
N ILE A 138 -12.09 -4.32 -10.23
CA ILE A 138 -12.70 -5.45 -10.94
C ILE A 138 -13.68 -4.99 -12.01
N VAL A 139 -14.51 -3.98 -11.74
CA VAL A 139 -15.45 -3.42 -12.72
C VAL A 139 -14.70 -2.89 -13.94
N PHE A 140 -13.62 -2.12 -13.74
CA PHE A 140 -12.77 -1.67 -14.84
C PHE A 140 -12.07 -2.82 -15.57
N GLY A 141 -11.65 -3.86 -14.85
CA GLY A 141 -11.02 -5.04 -15.44
C GLY A 141 -11.97 -5.85 -16.32
N PHE A 142 -13.23 -6.03 -15.88
CA PHE A 142 -14.26 -6.66 -16.70
C PHE A 142 -14.69 -5.78 -17.88
N PHE A 143 -14.72 -4.47 -17.69
CA PHE A 143 -14.97 -3.54 -18.78
C PHE A 143 -13.90 -3.64 -19.88
N GLU A 144 -12.61 -3.68 -19.51
CA GLU A 144 -11.51 -3.92 -20.47
C GLU A 144 -11.61 -5.31 -21.12
N LEU A 145 -11.99 -6.33 -20.36
CA LEU A 145 -12.11 -7.70 -20.87
C LEU A 145 -13.24 -7.86 -21.90
N TRP A 146 -14.43 -7.34 -21.62
CA TRP A 146 -15.62 -7.53 -22.45
C TRP A 146 -15.78 -6.47 -23.53
N PHE A 147 -15.27 -5.26 -23.32
CA PHE A 147 -15.41 -4.11 -24.22
C PHE A 147 -14.05 -3.55 -24.62
N LEU A 148 -13.14 -4.41 -25.06
CA LEU A 148 -11.75 -4.05 -25.38
C LEU A 148 -11.67 -2.90 -26.39
N GLU A 149 -12.48 -2.90 -27.45
CA GLU A 149 -12.47 -1.81 -28.44
C GLU A 149 -12.86 -0.46 -27.84
N ALA A 150 -13.92 -0.42 -27.03
CA ALA A 150 -14.34 0.79 -26.35
C ALA A 150 -13.29 1.25 -25.34
N PHE A 151 -12.67 0.31 -24.62
CA PHE A 151 -11.58 0.58 -23.69
C PHE A 151 -10.37 1.17 -24.42
N SER A 152 -9.90 0.58 -25.51
CA SER A 152 -8.75 1.09 -26.29
C SER A 152 -9.01 2.44 -26.95
N ARG A 153 -10.27 2.74 -27.34
CA ARG A 153 -10.65 4.08 -27.82
C ARG A 153 -10.56 5.13 -26.72
N MET A 154 -10.92 4.78 -25.48
CA MET A 154 -10.85 5.71 -24.36
C MET A 154 -9.44 5.82 -23.76
N PHE A 155 -8.65 4.75 -23.81
CA PHE A 155 -7.34 4.64 -23.17
C PHE A 155 -6.28 4.14 -24.18
N ASN A 156 -5.58 5.08 -24.83
CA ASN A 156 -4.39 4.78 -25.62
C ASN A 156 -3.16 4.67 -24.72
N ILE A 157 -3.06 3.53 -24.05
CA ILE A 157 -2.02 3.22 -23.06
C ILE A 157 -0.61 3.35 -23.64
N PHE A 158 -0.40 2.84 -24.87
CA PHE A 158 0.90 2.92 -25.50
C PHE A 158 1.36 4.36 -25.73
N SER A 159 0.51 5.19 -26.35
CA SER A 159 0.85 6.60 -26.62
C SER A 159 1.13 7.37 -25.33
N TYR A 160 0.37 7.08 -24.27
CA TYR A 160 0.51 7.69 -22.96
C TYR A 160 1.85 7.35 -22.28
N TYR A 161 2.36 6.12 -22.43
CA TYR A 161 3.66 5.76 -21.87
C TYR A 161 4.84 6.22 -22.76
N VAL A 162 4.64 6.33 -24.08
CA VAL A 162 5.63 6.92 -24.98
C VAL A 162 5.82 8.41 -24.67
N SER A 163 4.73 9.17 -24.46
CA SER A 163 4.81 10.60 -24.12
C SER A 163 5.47 10.89 -22.77
N GLN A 164 5.49 9.91 -21.88
CA GLN A 164 6.20 9.96 -20.60
C GLN A 164 7.69 9.60 -20.70
N GLY A 165 8.17 9.15 -21.87
CA GLY A 165 9.52 8.62 -22.04
C GLY A 165 9.73 7.25 -21.37
N GLY A 166 8.66 6.56 -20.98
CA GLY A 166 8.72 5.20 -20.42
C GLY A 166 8.95 4.12 -21.47
N LEU A 167 8.65 4.42 -22.74
CA LEU A 167 8.78 3.53 -23.89
C LEU A 167 9.44 4.25 -25.06
N THR A 168 10.48 3.67 -25.66
CA THR A 168 11.01 4.14 -26.95
C THR A 168 10.01 3.78 -28.05
N ALA A 169 9.66 4.76 -28.89
CA ALA A 169 8.82 4.56 -30.07
C ALA A 169 9.48 3.52 -30.99
N GLY A 170 8.95 2.29 -31.00
CA GLY A 170 9.52 1.14 -31.72
C GLY A 170 9.77 -0.12 -30.89
N THR A 171 9.60 -0.06 -29.57
CA THR A 171 9.75 -1.22 -28.66
C THR A 171 8.51 -2.11 -28.58
N ASN A 172 7.39 -1.71 -29.17
CA ASN A 172 6.18 -2.54 -29.25
C ASN A 172 6.41 -3.73 -30.18
N TRP A 173 6.43 -4.94 -29.61
CA TRP A 173 6.50 -6.20 -30.37
C TRP A 173 5.27 -6.42 -31.25
N ALA A 174 4.11 -5.85 -30.90
CA ALA A 174 2.93 -5.76 -31.74
C ALA A 174 2.82 -4.33 -32.30
N LYS A 175 3.24 -4.13 -33.56
CA LYS A 175 3.34 -2.82 -34.22
C LYS A 175 2.02 -2.02 -34.24
N ASP A 176 0.88 -2.67 -34.03
CA ASP A 176 -0.47 -2.07 -34.07
C ASP A 176 -1.22 -2.12 -32.72
N SER A 177 -0.57 -2.52 -31.62
CA SER A 177 -1.22 -2.64 -30.30
C SER A 177 -1.27 -1.30 -29.56
N VAL A 178 -2.49 -0.88 -29.21
CA VAL A 178 -2.79 0.27 -28.34
C VAL A 178 -2.53 -0.03 -26.85
N LEU A 179 -2.44 -1.32 -26.50
CA LEU A 179 -2.12 -1.79 -25.14
C LEU A 179 -0.61 -1.62 -24.86
N GLY A 180 -0.24 -1.37 -23.60
CA GLY A 180 1.16 -1.23 -23.20
C GLY A 180 1.99 -2.52 -23.39
N LEU A 181 3.32 -2.46 -23.29
CA LEU A 181 4.27 -3.56 -23.58
C LEU A 181 3.91 -4.92 -22.95
N ASN A 182 3.17 -4.94 -21.86
CA ASN A 182 2.78 -6.15 -21.12
C ASN A 182 1.32 -6.59 -21.33
N GLY A 183 0.53 -5.85 -22.11
CA GLY A 183 -0.92 -6.06 -22.32
C GLY A 183 -1.26 -7.17 -23.32
N ILE A 184 -0.33 -7.53 -24.21
CA ILE A 184 -0.46 -8.65 -25.15
C ILE A 184 0.75 -9.56 -24.99
N ARG A 185 0.53 -10.89 -24.90
CA ARG A 185 1.61 -11.87 -25.01
C ARG A 185 1.81 -12.33 -26.46
N PRO A 186 3.05 -12.55 -26.91
CA PRO A 186 3.32 -13.16 -28.21
C PRO A 186 2.64 -14.52 -28.35
N GLU A 187 2.05 -14.77 -29.52
CA GLU A 187 1.38 -16.04 -29.82
C GLU A 187 2.37 -17.21 -29.77
N GLY A 188 1.89 -18.40 -29.36
CA GLY A 188 2.71 -19.62 -29.29
C GLY A 188 3.44 -19.87 -27.96
N ILE A 189 3.35 -18.96 -26.98
CA ILE A 189 3.94 -19.18 -25.64
C ILE A 189 3.03 -20.05 -24.74
N GLY A 190 1.76 -20.27 -25.09
CA GLY A 190 0.89 -21.34 -24.55
C GLY A 190 0.71 -21.36 -23.01
N ARG A 191 0.74 -20.19 -22.35
CA ARG A 191 0.93 -20.08 -20.88
C ARG A 191 0.01 -19.07 -20.19
N THR A 192 -1.20 -18.83 -20.69
CA THR A 192 -2.20 -18.01 -19.99
C THR A 192 -2.94 -18.85 -18.94
N ILE A 193 -3.19 -18.29 -17.75
CA ILE A 193 -3.88 -19.01 -16.65
C ILE A 193 -5.30 -19.47 -17.05
N LEU A 194 -5.96 -18.76 -17.96
CA LEU A 194 -7.25 -19.14 -18.55
C LEU A 194 -7.24 -18.93 -20.08
N PRO A 195 -6.65 -19.85 -20.84
CA PRO A 195 -6.47 -19.67 -22.29
C PRO A 195 -7.79 -19.54 -23.05
N SER A 196 -8.84 -20.22 -22.59
CA SER A 196 -10.17 -20.23 -23.21
C SER A 196 -10.98 -18.94 -23.00
N LEU A 197 -10.67 -18.14 -21.99
CA LEU A 197 -11.40 -16.90 -21.67
C LEU A 197 -10.57 -15.64 -21.99
N LEU A 198 -9.26 -15.68 -21.79
CA LEU A 198 -8.37 -14.50 -21.91
C LEU A 198 -7.56 -14.48 -23.22
N GLY A 199 -7.44 -15.60 -23.94
CA GLY A 199 -6.58 -15.70 -25.11
C GLY A 199 -5.13 -15.30 -24.79
N ASN A 200 -4.58 -14.33 -25.53
CA ASN A 200 -3.26 -13.71 -25.31
C ASN A 200 -3.31 -12.36 -24.56
N HIS A 201 -4.50 -11.92 -24.18
CA HIS A 201 -4.74 -10.61 -23.57
C HIS A 201 -4.54 -10.64 -22.06
N ARG A 202 -3.86 -9.62 -21.53
CA ARG A 202 -3.64 -9.43 -20.09
C ARG A 202 -4.30 -8.14 -19.65
N VAL A 203 -5.33 -8.27 -18.81
CA VAL A 203 -6.12 -7.15 -18.32
C VAL A 203 -5.27 -6.29 -17.40
N SER A 204 -5.31 -4.99 -17.63
CA SER A 204 -4.55 -3.98 -16.92
C SER A 204 -5.38 -3.19 -15.89
N SER A 205 -6.69 -3.15 -16.11
CA SER A 205 -7.70 -2.40 -15.39
C SER A 205 -7.31 -0.92 -15.27
N ILE A 206 -7.76 -0.26 -14.22
CA ILE A 206 -7.47 1.14 -13.88
C ILE A 206 -5.97 1.42 -13.70
N PHE A 207 -5.14 0.38 -13.57
CA PHE A 207 -3.71 0.51 -13.40
C PHE A 207 -2.95 0.70 -14.72
N LEU A 208 -3.59 0.45 -15.87
CA LEU A 208 -3.01 0.52 -17.23
C LEU A 208 -1.80 -0.40 -17.48
N GLU A 209 -1.44 -1.21 -16.47
CA GLU A 209 -0.40 -2.23 -16.54
C GLU A 209 -0.87 -3.50 -15.81
N PRO A 210 -0.80 -4.68 -16.46
CA PRO A 210 -1.18 -5.94 -15.81
C PRO A 210 -0.33 -6.28 -14.58
N VAL A 211 0.95 -5.88 -14.59
CA VAL A 211 1.86 -6.10 -13.46
C VAL A 211 1.37 -5.37 -12.21
N SER A 212 0.90 -4.14 -12.36
CA SER A 212 0.38 -3.32 -11.27
C SER A 212 -0.92 -3.88 -10.69
N LEU A 213 -1.81 -4.42 -11.54
CA LEU A 213 -3.01 -5.13 -11.11
C LEU A 213 -2.65 -6.37 -10.26
N GLY A 214 -1.66 -7.15 -10.69
CA GLY A 214 -1.14 -8.28 -9.93
C GLY A 214 -0.57 -7.89 -8.56
N ASN A 215 0.17 -6.78 -8.47
CA ASN A 215 0.72 -6.30 -7.21
C ASN A 215 -0.37 -5.82 -6.24
N PHE A 216 -1.37 -5.11 -6.76
CA PHE A 216 -2.53 -4.70 -5.96
C PHE A 216 -3.29 -5.92 -5.41
N ALA A 217 -3.46 -6.97 -6.21
CA ALA A 217 -4.07 -8.22 -5.76
C ALA A 217 -3.35 -8.84 -4.56
N VAL A 218 -2.00 -8.81 -4.54
CA VAL A 218 -1.21 -9.29 -3.40
C VAL A 218 -1.48 -8.44 -2.15
N ILE A 219 -1.55 -7.11 -2.28
CA ILE A 219 -1.85 -6.21 -1.16
C ILE A 219 -3.25 -6.51 -0.59
N ILE A 220 -4.24 -6.71 -1.46
CA ILE A 220 -5.61 -7.08 -1.06
C ILE A 220 -5.64 -8.44 -0.36
N ALA A 221 -4.95 -9.45 -0.90
CA ALA A 221 -4.84 -10.77 -0.28
C ALA A 221 -4.14 -10.70 1.09
N ALA A 222 -3.05 -9.96 1.21
CA ALA A 222 -2.35 -9.75 2.47
C ALA A 222 -3.25 -9.09 3.53
N TRP A 223 -4.05 -8.10 3.13
CA TRP A 223 -5.04 -7.50 4.02
C TRP A 223 -6.11 -8.51 4.45
N GLY A 224 -6.68 -9.26 3.50
CA GLY A 224 -7.66 -10.31 3.79
C GLY A 224 -7.14 -11.39 4.74
N LEU A 225 -5.93 -11.91 4.51
CA LEU A 225 -5.31 -12.96 5.32
C LEU A 225 -4.91 -12.47 6.72
N SER A 226 -4.71 -11.16 6.90
CA SER A 226 -4.38 -10.57 8.21
C SER A 226 -5.54 -10.66 9.21
N LYS A 227 -6.78 -10.80 8.70
CA LYS A 227 -8.01 -10.85 9.49
C LYS A 227 -8.01 -12.01 10.48
N ARG A 228 -8.82 -11.87 11.53
CA ARG A 228 -9.06 -12.96 12.48
C ARG A 228 -10.05 -13.97 11.86
N ARG A 229 -10.16 -15.16 12.47
CA ARG A 229 -11.01 -16.25 11.96
C ARG A 229 -12.51 -15.94 12.07
N ASP A 230 -12.90 -15.08 12.99
CA ASP A 230 -14.27 -14.53 13.13
C ASP A 230 -14.67 -13.64 11.92
N GLU A 231 -13.71 -12.97 11.29
CA GLU A 231 -13.89 -12.17 10.08
C GLU A 231 -13.68 -12.99 8.78
N ALA A 232 -13.92 -14.30 8.81
CA ALA A 232 -13.68 -15.17 7.65
C ALA A 232 -14.42 -14.73 6.38
N LYS A 233 -15.63 -14.16 6.49
CA LYS A 233 -16.38 -13.64 5.35
C LYS A 233 -15.63 -12.53 4.61
N ASP A 234 -15.04 -11.59 5.35
CA ASP A 234 -14.25 -10.51 4.78
C ASP A 234 -12.92 -11.04 4.21
N MET A 235 -12.29 -12.02 4.88
CA MET A 235 -11.10 -12.69 4.38
C MET A 235 -11.37 -13.37 3.03
N PHE A 236 -12.44 -14.16 2.92
CA PHE A 236 -12.83 -14.82 1.67
C PHE A 236 -13.18 -13.83 0.57
N PHE A 237 -13.86 -12.72 0.91
CA PHE A 237 -14.13 -11.65 -0.05
C PHE A 237 -12.82 -11.12 -0.66
N PHE A 238 -11.85 -10.70 0.16
CA PHE A 238 -10.60 -10.16 -0.36
C PHE A 238 -9.77 -11.21 -1.12
N LEU A 239 -9.75 -12.45 -0.67
CA LEU A 239 -9.08 -13.54 -1.39
C LEU A 239 -9.73 -13.82 -2.74
N ALA A 240 -11.07 -13.83 -2.82
CA ALA A 240 -11.78 -13.99 -4.08
C ALA A 240 -11.47 -12.83 -5.04
N MET A 241 -11.53 -11.59 -4.56
CA MET A 241 -11.18 -10.41 -5.35
C MET A 241 -9.73 -10.48 -5.86
N ALA A 242 -8.78 -10.85 -5.00
CA ALA A 242 -7.38 -11.02 -5.38
C ALA A 242 -7.18 -12.14 -6.40
N ALA A 243 -7.84 -13.28 -6.22
CA ALA A 243 -7.79 -14.40 -7.17
C ALA A 243 -8.33 -13.98 -8.55
N THR A 244 -9.45 -13.26 -8.60
CA THR A 244 -9.99 -12.71 -9.86
C THR A 244 -9.01 -11.75 -10.51
N MET A 245 -8.42 -10.80 -9.76
CA MET A 245 -7.42 -9.86 -10.30
C MET A 245 -6.16 -10.56 -10.82
N ILE A 246 -5.69 -11.61 -10.14
CA ILE A 246 -4.54 -12.42 -10.58
C ILE A 246 -4.87 -13.16 -11.87
N ALA A 247 -6.07 -13.73 -11.97
CA ALA A 247 -6.53 -14.41 -13.17
C ALA A 247 -6.62 -13.43 -14.35
N LEU A 248 -7.27 -12.27 -14.16
CA LEU A 248 -7.42 -11.24 -15.19
C LEU A 248 -6.07 -10.69 -15.68
N SER A 249 -5.12 -10.43 -14.78
CA SER A 249 -3.79 -9.90 -15.12
C SER A 249 -2.78 -10.94 -15.63
N ASP A 250 -3.14 -12.23 -15.55
CA ASP A 250 -2.26 -13.37 -15.77
C ASP A 250 -0.93 -13.23 -14.98
N SER A 251 -1.03 -12.87 -13.69
CA SER A 251 0.12 -12.51 -12.86
C SER A 251 0.73 -13.71 -12.14
N ARG A 252 1.83 -14.24 -12.68
CA ARG A 252 2.63 -15.31 -12.03
C ARG A 252 3.19 -14.89 -10.68
N TYR A 253 3.70 -13.65 -10.60
CA TYR A 253 4.19 -13.07 -9.35
C TYR A 253 3.07 -13.03 -8.30
N GLY A 254 1.87 -12.58 -8.69
CA GLY A 254 0.70 -12.55 -7.82
C GLY A 254 0.33 -13.94 -7.32
N LEU A 255 0.26 -14.93 -8.22
CA LEU A 255 -0.05 -16.32 -7.87
C LEU A 255 0.94 -16.91 -6.84
N ILE A 256 2.25 -16.77 -7.10
CA ILE A 256 3.29 -17.30 -6.22
C ILE A 256 3.27 -16.60 -4.86
N THR A 257 3.15 -15.28 -4.87
CA THR A 257 3.21 -14.50 -3.63
C THR A 257 1.96 -14.74 -2.79
N VAL A 258 0.75 -14.71 -3.37
CA VAL A 258 -0.48 -15.05 -2.64
C VAL A 258 -0.47 -16.50 -2.16
N GLY A 259 0.00 -17.45 -2.96
CA GLY A 259 0.21 -18.83 -2.52
C GLY A 259 1.13 -18.93 -1.31
N ALA A 260 2.26 -18.20 -1.30
CA ALA A 260 3.17 -18.14 -0.17
C ALA A 260 2.54 -17.47 1.07
N LEU A 261 1.72 -16.44 0.89
CA LEU A 261 0.98 -15.80 1.99
C LEU A 261 -0.06 -16.76 2.60
N VAL A 262 -0.77 -17.52 1.78
CA VAL A 262 -1.72 -18.55 2.23
C VAL A 262 -0.99 -19.67 2.97
N LEU A 263 0.13 -20.17 2.42
CA LEU A 263 0.97 -21.17 3.07
C LEU A 263 1.45 -20.67 4.44
N MET A 264 1.96 -19.43 4.50
CA MET A 264 2.39 -18.81 5.74
C MET A 264 1.24 -18.66 6.76
N ARG A 265 0.00 -18.43 6.30
CA ARG A 265 -1.18 -18.39 7.18
C ARG A 265 -1.53 -19.76 7.75
N CYS A 266 -1.28 -20.84 7.00
CA CYS A 266 -1.59 -22.21 7.42
C CYS A 266 -0.50 -22.81 8.33
N LEU A 267 0.76 -22.39 8.15
CA LEU A 267 1.88 -22.88 8.96
C LEU A 267 1.85 -22.29 10.37
N PRO A 268 2.25 -23.07 11.40
CA PRO A 268 2.24 -22.64 12.80
C PRO A 268 3.44 -21.73 13.13
N PHE A 269 3.70 -20.71 12.30
CA PHE A 269 4.75 -19.74 12.58
C PHE A 269 4.36 -18.88 13.79
N ASP A 270 5.29 -18.76 14.74
CA ASP A 270 5.08 -18.09 16.02
C ASP A 270 4.53 -16.66 15.88
N ARG A 271 3.82 -16.23 16.94
CA ARG A 271 3.10 -14.95 17.04
C ARG A 271 3.92 -13.70 16.74
N THR A 272 5.25 -13.78 16.78
CA THR A 272 6.13 -12.61 16.61
C THR A 272 6.69 -12.44 15.19
N ASN A 273 6.74 -13.49 14.34
CA ASN A 273 7.30 -13.46 12.97
C ASN A 273 8.58 -12.59 12.82
N ALA A 274 9.36 -12.44 13.89
CA ALA A 274 10.40 -11.41 13.98
C ALA A 274 11.58 -11.74 13.06
N TRP A 275 11.80 -13.03 12.80
CA TRP A 275 12.79 -13.51 11.83
C TRP A 275 12.58 -12.94 10.43
N MET A 276 11.37 -12.50 10.08
CA MET A 276 11.10 -11.91 8.75
C MET A 276 11.84 -10.60 8.49
N ILE A 277 12.38 -9.95 9.53
CA ILE A 277 13.28 -8.80 9.35
C ILE A 277 14.48 -9.12 8.45
N SER A 278 14.94 -10.37 8.41
CA SER A 278 16.07 -10.81 7.58
C SER A 278 15.67 -11.17 6.14
N LEU A 279 14.38 -11.19 5.82
CA LEU A 279 13.89 -11.72 4.53
C LEU A 279 14.41 -10.94 3.30
N PRO A 280 14.54 -9.60 3.31
CA PRO A 280 15.16 -8.91 2.19
C PRO A 280 16.63 -9.28 2.00
N LEU A 281 17.37 -9.47 3.10
CA LEU A 281 18.77 -9.89 3.05
C LEU A 281 18.88 -11.31 2.48
N LEU A 282 18.03 -12.24 2.93
CA LEU A 282 17.96 -13.59 2.38
C LEU A 282 17.63 -13.59 0.89
N SER A 283 16.77 -12.67 0.44
CA SER A 283 16.42 -12.50 -0.97
C SER A 283 17.62 -12.01 -1.78
N ILE A 284 18.39 -11.05 -1.27
CA ILE A 284 19.64 -10.61 -1.92
C ILE A 284 20.65 -11.75 -1.99
N ILE A 285 20.86 -12.50 -0.91
CA ILE A 285 21.78 -13.66 -0.90
C ILE A 285 21.34 -14.69 -1.93
N MET A 286 20.04 -15.03 -1.97
CA MET A 286 19.48 -15.94 -2.98
C MET A 286 19.76 -15.45 -4.39
N LEU A 287 19.55 -14.17 -4.69
CA LEU A 287 19.83 -13.60 -6.01
C LEU A 287 21.33 -13.69 -6.37
N VAL A 288 22.22 -13.37 -5.43
CA VAL A 288 23.68 -13.48 -5.63
C VAL A 288 24.08 -14.92 -5.90
N VAL A 289 23.57 -15.89 -5.14
CA VAL A 289 23.82 -17.32 -5.37
C VAL A 289 23.35 -17.75 -6.76
N ILE A 290 22.14 -17.35 -7.17
CA ILE A 290 21.66 -17.61 -8.53
C ILE A 290 22.59 -16.98 -9.57
N GLY A 291 23.01 -15.72 -9.38
CA GLY A 291 23.91 -15.03 -10.31
C GLY A 291 25.29 -15.68 -10.44
N LEU A 292 25.80 -16.30 -9.37
CA LEU A 292 27.10 -17.00 -9.34
C LEU A 292 27.05 -18.38 -9.99
N PHE A 293 26.01 -19.17 -9.68
CA PHE A 293 25.99 -20.60 -10.00
C PHE A 293 25.10 -20.97 -11.19
N PHE A 294 24.09 -20.17 -11.55
CA PHE A 294 23.29 -20.44 -12.74
C PHE A 294 23.96 -19.87 -13.99
N ASN A 295 24.32 -20.73 -14.93
CA ASN A 295 24.93 -20.33 -16.21
C ASN A 295 23.91 -20.39 -17.36
N THR A 296 22.70 -19.87 -17.14
CA THR A 296 21.61 -19.92 -18.12
C THR A 296 21.65 -18.72 -19.06
N LYS A 297 21.34 -18.93 -20.35
CA LYS A 297 21.03 -17.84 -21.29
C LYS A 297 19.78 -17.11 -20.81
N TYR A 298 19.73 -15.79 -21.00
CA TYR A 298 18.57 -14.97 -20.70
C TYR A 298 17.28 -15.62 -21.21
N GLY A 299 16.27 -15.72 -20.34
CA GLY A 299 14.95 -16.25 -20.68
C GLY A 299 13.86 -15.49 -19.94
N ASP A 300 12.72 -15.25 -20.60
CA ASP A 300 11.55 -14.59 -19.99
C ASP A 300 10.74 -15.59 -19.13
N ASN A 301 11.44 -16.20 -18.17
CA ASN A 301 10.87 -17.04 -17.12
C ASN A 301 11.35 -16.52 -15.76
N ILE A 302 10.77 -17.05 -14.67
CA ILE A 302 11.08 -16.57 -13.31
C ILE A 302 12.58 -16.71 -13.02
N ILE A 303 13.16 -17.86 -13.36
CA ILE A 303 14.59 -18.13 -13.12
C ILE A 303 15.48 -17.16 -13.90
N GLY A 304 15.16 -16.87 -15.16
CA GLY A 304 15.92 -15.92 -15.98
C GLY A 304 15.85 -14.49 -15.43
N ARG A 305 14.68 -14.05 -14.94
CA ARG A 305 14.53 -12.74 -14.29
C ARG A 305 15.33 -12.65 -12.99
N LEU A 306 15.25 -13.68 -12.14
CA LEU A 306 16.05 -13.77 -10.91
C LEU A 306 17.56 -13.79 -11.21
N TYR A 307 17.96 -14.50 -12.26
CA TYR A 307 19.34 -14.55 -12.71
C TYR A 307 19.87 -13.18 -13.13
N VAL A 308 19.12 -12.42 -13.94
CA VAL A 308 19.51 -11.05 -14.34
C VAL A 308 19.66 -10.14 -13.13
N SER A 309 18.70 -10.15 -12.21
CA SER A 309 18.78 -9.41 -10.95
C SER A 309 20.03 -9.80 -10.14
N GLY A 310 20.33 -11.09 -10.04
CA GLY A 310 21.53 -11.60 -9.38
C GLY A 310 22.84 -11.17 -10.05
N ARG A 311 22.90 -11.25 -11.38
CA ARG A 311 24.07 -10.84 -12.16
C ARG A 311 24.35 -9.35 -12.02
N MET A 312 23.31 -8.51 -11.99
CA MET A 312 23.48 -7.08 -11.78
C MET A 312 24.01 -6.78 -10.37
N LEU A 313 23.52 -7.48 -9.34
CA LEU A 313 24.07 -7.31 -7.99
C LEU A 313 25.56 -7.69 -7.90
N LEU A 314 26.03 -8.66 -8.69
CA LEU A 314 27.45 -9.03 -8.75
C LEU A 314 28.35 -7.97 -9.40
N THR A 315 27.79 -7.03 -10.17
CA THR A 315 28.57 -5.93 -10.77
C THR A 315 28.60 -4.69 -9.88
N PHE A 316 28.01 -4.73 -8.68
CA PHE A 316 27.99 -3.58 -7.78
C PHE A 316 29.37 -3.33 -7.18
N ASP A 317 29.83 -2.10 -7.29
CA ASP A 317 30.93 -1.59 -6.49
C ASP A 317 30.40 -0.92 -5.21
N VAL A 318 31.34 -0.47 -4.37
CA VAL A 318 31.01 0.20 -3.11
C VAL A 318 30.21 1.47 -3.36
N ARG A 319 30.50 2.20 -4.44
CA ARG A 319 29.84 3.47 -4.77
C ARG A 319 28.38 3.27 -5.15
N MET A 320 28.07 2.27 -5.97
CA MET A 320 26.70 1.88 -6.31
C MET A 320 25.92 1.42 -5.08
N LEU A 321 26.57 0.71 -4.14
CA LEU A 321 25.91 0.25 -2.92
C LEU A 321 25.50 1.41 -1.99
N PHE A 322 26.33 2.44 -1.88
CA PHE A 322 25.99 3.67 -1.17
C PHE A 322 25.10 4.62 -1.98
N GLY A 323 24.74 4.24 -3.21
CA GLY A 323 23.94 5.04 -4.12
C GLY A 323 24.67 6.29 -4.61
N ILE A 324 26.00 6.33 -4.65
CA ILE A 324 26.72 7.46 -5.24
C ILE A 324 26.66 7.38 -6.77
N GLU A 325 26.70 6.16 -7.32
CA GLU A 325 26.68 5.90 -8.77
C GLU A 325 25.51 4.98 -9.16
N GLY A 326 25.15 4.97 -10.45
CA GLY A 326 24.17 4.05 -11.02
C GLY A 326 22.69 4.40 -10.83
N PHE A 327 22.35 5.49 -10.12
CA PHE A 327 20.95 5.89 -9.85
C PHE A 327 20.13 6.22 -11.12
N ASN A 328 20.80 6.57 -12.21
CA ASN A 328 20.23 6.90 -13.52
C ASN A 328 20.08 5.67 -14.44
N ILE A 329 20.55 4.49 -14.03
CA ILE A 329 20.44 3.26 -14.83
C ILE A 329 19.00 2.74 -14.80
N GLY A 330 18.51 2.31 -15.97
CA GLY A 330 17.21 1.68 -16.14
C GLY A 330 17.21 0.22 -15.70
N PHE A 331 16.99 -0.03 -14.42
CA PHE A 331 17.06 -1.38 -13.84
C PHE A 331 15.92 -2.34 -14.20
N GLY A 332 14.82 -1.89 -14.84
CA GLY A 332 13.75 -2.78 -15.31
C GLY A 332 13.21 -3.73 -14.22
N ASP A 333 13.54 -5.02 -14.35
CA ASP A 333 13.13 -6.10 -13.43
C ASP A 333 14.05 -6.26 -12.19
N MET A 334 15.09 -5.44 -12.04
CA MET A 334 16.12 -5.56 -10.99
C MET A 334 15.83 -4.65 -9.80
N GLY A 335 14.82 -5.00 -9.00
CA GLY A 335 14.32 -4.21 -7.87
C GLY A 335 15.34 -3.83 -6.82
N TYR A 336 16.09 -4.79 -6.29
CA TYR A 336 17.13 -4.52 -5.30
C TYR A 336 18.22 -3.59 -5.85
N SER A 337 18.62 -3.78 -7.11
CA SER A 337 19.62 -2.92 -7.75
C SER A 337 19.11 -1.48 -7.91
N ALA A 338 17.86 -1.31 -8.34
CA ALA A 338 17.22 0.00 -8.43
C ALA A 338 17.10 0.68 -7.07
N LEU A 339 16.72 -0.07 -6.03
CA LEU A 339 16.55 0.44 -4.68
C LEU A 339 17.88 0.91 -4.08
N LEU A 340 18.92 0.07 -4.15
CA LEU A 340 20.22 0.35 -3.55
C LEU A 340 20.95 1.50 -4.24
N THR A 341 20.92 1.57 -5.57
CA THR A 341 21.58 2.67 -6.30
C THR A 341 20.87 4.01 -6.12
N ARG A 342 19.54 4.01 -5.91
CA ARG A 342 18.77 5.26 -5.73
C ARG A 342 18.80 5.77 -4.29
N LEU A 343 18.58 4.89 -3.32
CA LEU A 343 18.45 5.28 -1.91
C LEU A 343 19.74 5.05 -1.12
N GLY A 344 20.64 4.20 -1.59
CA GLY A 344 21.81 3.77 -0.82
C GLY A 344 21.44 2.78 0.28
N VAL A 345 22.37 1.87 0.59
CA VAL A 345 22.18 0.85 1.64
C VAL A 345 21.88 1.45 3.01
N VAL A 346 22.46 2.61 3.33
CA VAL A 346 22.29 3.26 4.64
C VAL A 346 20.84 3.71 4.85
N LEU A 347 20.26 4.42 3.89
CA LEU A 347 18.85 4.83 3.99
C LEU A 347 17.91 3.63 3.91
N CYS A 348 18.22 2.63 3.09
CA CYS A 348 17.43 1.40 3.02
C CYS A 348 17.37 0.70 4.38
N LEU A 349 18.51 0.54 5.05
CA LEU A 349 18.59 -0.04 6.39
C LEU A 349 17.86 0.81 7.42
N PHE A 350 18.05 2.13 7.40
CA PHE A 350 17.35 3.05 8.30
C PHE A 350 15.83 2.93 8.18
N LEU A 351 15.30 2.98 6.95
CA LEU A 351 13.85 2.84 6.69
C LEU A 351 13.35 1.44 7.04
N TRP A 352 14.12 0.40 6.74
CA TRP A 352 13.78 -0.99 7.05
C TRP A 352 13.69 -1.24 8.56
N ILE A 353 14.69 -0.77 9.31
CA ILE A 353 14.73 -0.85 10.77
C ILE A 353 13.56 -0.05 11.35
N THR A 354 13.34 1.18 10.86
CA THR A 354 12.22 2.02 11.31
C THR A 354 10.87 1.32 11.12
N PHE A 355 10.66 0.66 9.99
CA PHE A 355 9.45 -0.11 9.71
C PHE A 355 9.25 -1.26 10.70
N TRP A 356 10.30 -2.00 11.05
CA TRP A 356 10.21 -3.09 12.02
C TRP A 356 10.11 -2.63 13.48
N MET A 357 10.58 -1.42 13.79
CA MET A 357 10.38 -0.77 15.10
C MET A 357 8.95 -0.27 15.32
N LEU A 358 8.10 -0.24 14.29
CA LEU A 358 6.69 0.15 14.43
C LEU A 358 5.96 -0.81 15.38
N LYS A 359 5.38 -0.26 16.45
CA LYS A 359 4.54 -1.00 17.39
C LYS A 359 3.13 -1.21 16.80
N MET A 360 2.86 -2.43 16.34
CA MET A 360 1.54 -2.85 15.88
C MET A 360 0.57 -2.97 17.05
N GLU A 361 -0.70 -2.61 16.84
CA GLU A 361 -1.77 -2.69 17.86
C GLU A 361 -2.02 -4.12 18.28
N ASP A 362 -2.21 -4.97 17.27
CA ASP A 362 -2.75 -6.30 17.42
C ASP A 362 -1.93 -7.33 16.64
N GLU A 363 -2.18 -8.60 16.93
CA GLU A 363 -1.68 -9.74 16.16
C GLU A 363 -2.03 -9.66 14.66
N ARG A 364 -3.16 -9.00 14.31
CA ARG A 364 -3.53 -8.70 12.90
C ARG A 364 -2.47 -7.84 12.23
N GLY A 365 -2.02 -6.79 12.90
CA GLY A 365 -0.98 -5.89 12.41
C GLY A 365 0.37 -6.59 12.30
N ASN A 366 0.72 -7.44 13.26
CA ASN A 366 1.95 -8.25 13.18
C ASN A 366 1.93 -9.20 11.98
N ARG A 367 0.79 -9.87 11.73
CA ARG A 367 0.62 -10.73 10.53
C ARG A 367 0.70 -9.91 9.25
N PHE A 368 0.00 -8.77 9.18
CA PHE A 368 0.04 -7.91 8.02
C PHE A 368 1.46 -7.41 7.74
N ARG A 369 2.20 -6.94 8.76
CA ARG A 369 3.61 -6.55 8.63
C ARG A 369 4.47 -7.67 8.03
N ALA A 370 4.25 -8.89 8.48
CA ALA A 370 4.96 -10.07 8.01
C ALA A 370 4.63 -10.37 6.53
N TYR A 371 3.35 -10.29 6.15
CA TYR A 371 2.89 -10.43 4.75
C TYR A 371 3.45 -9.35 3.83
N ILE A 372 3.47 -8.10 4.28
CA ILE A 372 4.05 -7.00 3.51
C ILE A 372 5.57 -7.15 3.40
N THR A 373 6.24 -7.67 4.43
CA THR A 373 7.67 -8.01 4.36
C THR A 373 7.95 -9.05 3.28
N LEU A 374 7.14 -10.12 3.20
CA LEU A 374 7.24 -11.12 2.14
C LEU A 374 6.99 -10.51 0.76
N TYR A 375 5.92 -9.72 0.61
CA TYR A 375 5.61 -9.01 -0.62
C TYR A 375 6.77 -8.12 -1.09
N MET A 376 7.30 -7.25 -0.21
CA MET A 376 8.41 -6.35 -0.50
C MET A 376 9.69 -7.12 -0.87
N SER A 377 9.98 -8.22 -0.18
CA SER A 377 11.17 -9.02 -0.46
C SER A 377 11.09 -9.69 -1.83
N LEU A 378 9.93 -10.26 -2.17
CA LEU A 378 9.75 -10.95 -3.45
C LEU A 378 9.60 -9.98 -4.63
N ILE A 379 8.92 -8.84 -4.47
CA ILE A 379 8.73 -7.90 -5.58
C ILE A 379 10.05 -7.27 -6.02
N LEU A 380 10.96 -6.99 -5.08
CA LEU A 380 12.26 -6.42 -5.38
C LEU A 380 13.21 -7.40 -6.11
N CYS A 381 12.89 -8.69 -6.11
CA CYS A 381 13.62 -9.67 -6.93
C CYS A 381 13.32 -9.54 -8.43
N VAL A 382 12.12 -9.05 -8.78
CA VAL A 382 11.58 -9.13 -10.15
C VAL A 382 11.01 -7.81 -10.69
N SER A 383 11.05 -6.71 -9.92
CA SER A 383 10.60 -5.39 -10.39
C SER A 383 11.32 -4.22 -9.73
N GLY A 384 11.86 -3.33 -10.59
CA GLY A 384 12.56 -2.08 -10.27
C GLY A 384 11.72 -0.99 -9.62
N THR A 385 10.47 -0.86 -10.05
CA THR A 385 9.67 0.36 -9.81
C THR A 385 8.32 0.09 -9.17
N SER A 386 7.84 -1.15 -9.23
CA SER A 386 6.47 -1.49 -8.84
C SER A 386 6.19 -1.31 -7.34
N LEU A 387 7.19 -1.46 -6.47
CA LEU A 387 7.03 -1.28 -5.03
C LEU A 387 6.70 0.17 -4.66
N PHE A 388 7.15 1.14 -5.48
CA PHE A 388 7.05 2.57 -5.21
C PHE A 388 6.01 3.27 -6.10
N ALA A 389 5.22 2.53 -6.86
CA ALA A 389 4.16 3.11 -7.67
C ALA A 389 3.05 3.69 -6.78
N LEU A 390 2.77 4.99 -6.89
CA LEU A 390 1.79 5.71 -6.04
C LEU A 390 0.45 4.96 -5.92
N LYS A 391 -0.05 4.43 -7.04
CA LYS A 391 -1.31 3.69 -7.17
C LYS A 391 -1.44 2.45 -6.29
N THR A 392 -0.33 1.82 -5.90
CA THR A 392 -0.31 0.64 -5.02
C THR A 392 0.39 0.92 -3.70
N ALA A 393 1.54 1.60 -3.74
CA ALA A 393 2.35 1.95 -2.58
C ALA A 393 1.60 2.88 -1.62
N GLY A 394 0.88 3.88 -2.13
CA GLY A 394 0.08 4.78 -1.28
C GLY A 394 -0.96 4.01 -0.46
N ILE A 395 -1.67 3.08 -1.11
CA ILE A 395 -2.66 2.23 -0.44
C ILE A 395 -1.97 1.34 0.59
N LEU A 396 -0.90 0.66 0.20
CA LEU A 396 -0.13 -0.22 1.08
C LEU A 396 0.28 0.48 2.38
N TRP A 397 0.94 1.64 2.27
CA TRP A 397 1.47 2.36 3.42
C TRP A 397 0.35 2.97 4.28
N PHE A 398 -0.76 3.38 3.67
CA PHE A 398 -1.98 3.73 4.40
C PHE A 398 -2.49 2.56 5.27
N LEU A 399 -2.55 1.35 4.72
CA LEU A 399 -2.97 0.16 5.48
C LEU A 399 -2.01 -0.17 6.63
N VAL A 400 -0.70 -0.06 6.41
CA VAL A 400 0.30 -0.21 7.47
C VAL A 400 0.04 0.81 8.58
N GLY A 401 -0.20 2.08 8.23
CA GLY A 401 -0.53 3.13 9.19
C GLY A 401 -1.76 2.83 10.05
N CYS A 402 -2.78 2.19 9.48
CA CYS A 402 -4.01 1.80 10.18
C CYS A 402 -3.80 0.73 11.26
N PHE A 403 -2.71 -0.05 11.19
CA PHE A 403 -2.40 -1.10 12.17
C PHE A 403 -1.46 -0.65 13.31
N VAL A 404 -0.88 0.55 13.21
CA VAL A 404 0.07 1.04 14.21
C VAL A 404 -0.64 1.74 15.36
N GLY A 405 -0.25 1.37 16.59
CA GLY A 405 -0.85 1.75 17.87
C GLY A 405 -1.09 3.20 18.12
N ARG A 406 -2.32 3.71 18.02
CA ARG A 406 -2.67 5.01 18.62
C ARG A 406 -2.53 4.82 20.13
N LYS A 407 -1.40 5.24 20.72
CA LYS A 407 -1.36 5.52 22.16
C LYS A 407 -2.58 6.38 22.40
N ASN A 408 -3.51 5.88 23.22
CA ASN A 408 -4.67 6.62 23.68
C ASN A 408 -4.14 7.99 24.09
N GLU A 409 -4.38 9.01 23.26
CA GLU A 409 -4.51 10.35 23.79
C GLU A 409 -5.70 10.19 24.72
N ALA A 410 -5.43 10.13 26.02
CA ALA A 410 -6.45 10.15 27.05
C ALA A 410 -7.51 11.18 26.62
N PRO A 411 -8.81 10.90 26.78
CA PRO A 411 -9.84 11.87 26.44
C PRO A 411 -9.42 13.18 27.11
N ARG A 412 -9.09 14.20 26.30
CA ARG A 412 -8.87 15.55 26.82
C ARG A 412 -10.14 15.83 27.60
N GLN A 413 -9.99 15.86 28.91
CA GLN A 413 -11.06 16.15 29.84
C GLN A 413 -11.76 17.39 29.29
N SER A 414 -13.05 17.25 29.03
CA SER A 414 -13.97 18.37 29.09
C SER A 414 -14.00 18.85 30.55
N GLU A 415 -12.89 19.42 31.01
CA GLU A 415 -12.78 20.26 32.20
C GLU A 415 -13.18 21.67 31.78
N THR A 416 -14.45 21.84 31.47
CA THR A 416 -15.15 23.12 31.56
C THR A 416 -16.63 22.80 31.52
N LEU A 417 -17.30 22.94 32.67
CA LEU A 417 -18.74 22.79 32.96
C LEU A 417 -19.14 21.67 33.95
N THR A 418 -18.35 21.39 34.98
CA THR A 418 -18.85 20.85 36.26
C THR A 418 -18.16 21.46 37.48
N SER A 419 -17.66 22.70 37.38
CA SER A 419 -17.17 23.47 38.53
C SER A 419 -18.20 24.48 39.07
N SER A 420 -19.39 24.58 38.48
CA SER A 420 -20.48 25.45 38.97
C SER A 420 -21.55 24.72 39.80
N ALA A 421 -21.48 23.39 39.94
CA ALA A 421 -22.51 22.60 40.65
C ALA A 421 -22.14 22.22 42.11
N ILE A 422 -20.95 22.62 42.61
CA ILE A 422 -20.48 22.25 43.96
C ILE A 422 -20.58 23.40 44.96
N PHE A 423 -20.97 24.62 44.54
CA PHE A 423 -21.02 25.80 45.42
C PHE A 423 -22.43 26.28 45.85
N SER A 424 -23.52 25.52 45.63
CA SER A 424 -24.88 25.99 46.02
C SER A 424 -25.71 25.07 46.93
N ARG A 425 -25.11 24.05 47.57
CA ARG A 425 -25.81 23.24 48.58
C ARG A 425 -25.05 23.15 49.90
N ARG A 426 -24.98 24.27 50.61
CA ARG A 426 -24.73 24.26 52.06
C ARG A 426 -25.37 25.49 52.70
N ASN A 427 -26.69 25.42 52.88
CA ASN A 427 -27.42 26.12 53.94
C ASN A 427 -28.86 25.65 53.92
N SER A 428 -29.22 24.84 54.92
CA SER A 428 -30.56 24.65 55.51
C SER A 428 -30.56 23.29 56.20
N TYR A 429 -30.39 23.26 57.53
CA TYR A 429 -31.37 22.72 58.48
C TYR A 429 -30.88 22.97 59.93
N PRO A 430 -31.80 23.19 60.89
CA PRO A 430 -31.50 23.76 62.20
C PRO A 430 -31.26 22.72 63.31
N LEU A 431 -30.68 23.24 64.39
CA LEU A 431 -30.52 22.72 65.76
C LEU A 431 -31.66 21.83 66.30
N ALA A 432 -31.32 20.75 67.01
CA ALA A 432 -31.71 20.51 68.42
C ALA A 432 -31.19 19.16 69.00
N PHE A 433 -30.92 19.19 70.33
CA PHE A 433 -30.63 18.11 71.30
C PHE A 433 -29.23 17.46 71.24
N ALA A 434 -28.24 17.84 72.07
CA ALA A 434 -28.13 17.92 73.54
C ALA A 434 -27.87 16.56 74.25
N GLU A 435 -26.66 16.52 74.83
CA GLU A 435 -26.25 15.89 76.10
C GLU A 435 -26.10 14.36 76.27
N ALA A 436 -24.81 13.98 76.37
CA ALA A 436 -24.16 13.47 77.58
C ALA A 436 -24.05 11.95 77.86
N ARG A 437 -22.78 11.58 78.15
CA ARG A 437 -22.29 10.61 79.15
C ARG A 437 -22.68 9.13 79.00
N LYS A 438 -21.68 8.28 78.74
CA LYS A 438 -20.93 7.56 79.80
C LYS A 438 -19.86 6.63 79.23
N GLU A 439 -18.68 6.72 79.83
CA GLU A 439 -17.71 5.64 79.94
C GLU A 439 -18.35 4.39 80.58
N SER A 440 -17.97 3.19 80.13
CA SER A 440 -17.20 2.21 80.91
C SER A 440 -17.45 0.77 80.44
N LYS A 441 -16.34 0.01 80.43
CA LYS A 441 -16.19 -1.42 80.72
C LYS A 441 -16.47 -2.45 79.60
N ASN A 442 -15.36 -3.10 79.22
CA ASN A 442 -15.09 -4.55 79.30
C ASN A 442 -16.28 -5.49 79.11
N VAL A 443 -16.10 -6.52 78.27
CA VAL A 443 -15.87 -7.92 78.70
C VAL A 443 -15.91 -8.88 77.47
N TYR A 444 -14.94 -9.80 77.48
CA TYR A 444 -14.62 -10.97 76.63
C TYR A 444 -14.05 -10.77 75.21
#